data_AF-A0A437UE12-F1
#
_entry.id   AF-A0A437UE12-F1
#
_cell.length_a   1.000
_cell.length_b   1.000
_cell.length_c   1.000
_cell.angle_alpha   90.00
_cell.angle_beta   90.00
_cell.angle_gamma   90.00
#
_symmetry.space_group_name_H-M   'P 1'
#
loop_
_entity.id
_entity.type
_entity.pdbx_description
1 polymer ?
#
loop_
_entity_poly.entity_id
_entity_poly.type
_entity_poly.pdbx_seq_one_letter_code
_entity_poly.pdbx_strand_id
1 'polypeptide(L)'
;MILDKKKGLDIINTILFVISPFLAVFTILRSVCEKTRFSIVFYSFFVSYVSLLYLPAEEMDKMRHIEFYESLKGESLISWLIFQLDTSPDFLFNITLFIGSINDIKKGYIFFLITFITIFLVLKVFSHFSVNYLRNSSYSVFIGLLFLFSFSYIDVLSGMRYTLALSLVFYGFYFGTIENKKRYLFLSLLGVFTHFSVLFLVLVSFSCLFISKIDVSKLKLFLLFSFLFYLIPQIDFLLVFKNFGLNDALDQKVDAYIGKELQLDLGNSFGYYFIELTKNIWVYFLIILVFLDSSKNNVFHKNVILFLTFLNFFISFPLVYDRYLLFVKYICVFYILTSNSNFFSRKINVIFIFLFFYMIIFMNNLIVMRDGMSEVFFNIENWFLFNILI
;
A
#
# COMPACT_ATOMS: atom_id res chain seq x y z
N MET A 1 -0.10 -20.47 30.42
CA MET A 1 -0.79 -21.16 29.31
C MET A 1 -0.90 -20.36 28.01
N ILE A 2 -1.54 -19.18 27.93
CA ILE A 2 -1.62 -18.39 26.66
C ILE A 2 -0.24 -17.84 26.24
N LEU A 3 0.55 -17.35 27.20
CA LEU A 3 1.92 -16.85 26.95
C LEU A 3 2.85 -17.97 26.47
N ASP A 4 2.70 -19.19 27.00
CA ASP A 4 3.52 -20.35 26.61
C ASP A 4 3.18 -20.83 25.20
N LYS A 5 1.89 -20.80 24.82
CA LYS A 5 1.45 -21.10 23.45
C LYS A 5 2.04 -20.12 22.43
N LYS A 6 2.04 -18.82 22.73
CA LYS A 6 2.61 -17.78 21.85
C LYS A 6 4.13 -17.94 21.66
N LYS A 7 4.84 -18.26 22.74
CA LYS A 7 6.28 -18.56 22.67
C LYS A 7 6.56 -19.81 21.83
N GLY A 8 5.75 -20.86 21.97
CA GLY A 8 5.87 -22.07 21.17
C GLY A 8 5.71 -21.81 19.66
N LEU A 9 4.73 -20.97 19.27
CA LEU A 9 4.53 -20.62 17.87
C LEU A 9 5.70 -19.80 17.30
N ASP A 10 6.27 -18.87 18.08
CA ASP A 10 7.47 -18.13 17.67
C ASP A 10 8.67 -19.06 17.45
N ILE A 11 8.88 -20.07 18.31
CA ILE A 11 9.94 -21.08 18.14
C ILE A 11 9.71 -21.92 16.87
N ILE A 12 8.49 -22.39 16.65
CA ILE A 12 8.13 -23.15 15.44
C ILE A 12 8.41 -22.33 14.19
N ASN A 13 8.02 -21.05 14.18
CA ASN A 13 8.34 -20.14 13.08
C ASN A 13 9.84 -20.01 12.87
N THR A 14 10.64 -19.80 13.91
CA THR A 14 12.11 -19.71 13.77
C THR A 14 12.67 -20.97 13.12
N ILE A 15 12.31 -22.15 13.61
CA ILE A 15 12.84 -23.43 13.09
C ILE A 15 12.43 -23.63 11.63
N LEU A 16 11.13 -23.49 11.34
CA LEU A 16 10.62 -23.66 9.98
C LEU A 16 11.23 -22.62 9.03
N PHE A 17 11.38 -21.37 9.45
CA PHE A 17 11.89 -20.28 8.60
C PHE A 17 13.38 -20.47 8.25
N VAL A 18 14.19 -20.97 9.18
CA VAL A 18 15.60 -21.30 8.92
C VAL A 18 15.72 -22.42 7.89
N ILE A 19 14.82 -23.41 7.95
CA ILE A 19 14.76 -24.50 6.96
C ILE A 19 14.25 -23.94 5.63
N SER A 20 13.04 -23.40 5.62
CA SER A 20 12.38 -22.84 4.45
C SER A 20 11.37 -21.75 4.82
N PRO A 21 11.56 -20.51 4.36
CA PRO A 21 10.57 -19.44 4.51
C PRO A 21 9.17 -19.82 4.00
N PHE A 22 9.07 -20.66 2.96
CA PHE A 22 7.78 -21.10 2.41
C PHE A 22 7.08 -22.14 3.31
N LEU A 23 7.81 -23.06 3.93
CA LEU A 23 7.20 -24.00 4.89
C LEU A 23 6.64 -23.26 6.11
N ALA A 24 7.26 -22.16 6.50
CA ALA A 24 6.80 -21.33 7.61
C ALA A 24 5.57 -20.47 7.28
N VAL A 25 5.13 -20.37 6.03
CA VAL A 25 4.10 -19.38 5.64
C VAL A 25 2.82 -19.52 6.45
N PHE A 26 2.31 -20.74 6.63
CA PHE A 26 1.06 -20.97 7.37
C PHE A 26 1.19 -20.65 8.86
N THR A 27 2.34 -20.96 9.45
CA THR A 27 2.59 -20.69 10.88
C THR A 27 2.84 -19.19 11.11
N ILE A 28 3.48 -18.49 10.16
CA ILE A 28 3.64 -17.04 10.19
C ILE A 28 2.29 -16.33 10.06
N LEU A 29 1.45 -16.73 9.09
CA LEU A 29 0.11 -16.17 8.90
C LEU A 29 -0.72 -16.32 10.18
N ARG A 30 -0.69 -17.52 10.78
CA ARG A 30 -1.31 -17.77 12.08
C ARG A 30 -0.73 -16.86 13.17
N SER A 31 0.58 -16.68 13.21
CA SER A 31 1.26 -15.79 14.16
C SER A 31 0.87 -14.32 14.03
N VAL A 32 0.63 -13.84 12.81
CA VAL A 32 0.12 -12.48 12.55
C VAL A 32 -1.30 -12.34 13.09
N CYS A 33 -2.17 -13.31 12.80
CA CYS A 33 -3.55 -13.37 13.32
C CYS A 33 -3.60 -13.46 14.86
N GLU A 34 -2.73 -14.27 15.47
CA GLU A 34 -2.64 -14.45 16.93
C GLU A 34 -1.80 -13.37 17.64
N LYS A 35 -1.15 -12.49 16.87
CA LYS A 35 -0.31 -11.39 17.37
C LYS A 35 0.79 -11.89 18.31
N THR A 36 1.62 -12.81 17.82
CA THR A 36 2.84 -13.22 18.55
C THR A 36 3.91 -12.14 18.48
N ARG A 37 4.99 -12.27 19.26
CA ARG A 37 5.98 -11.18 19.42
C ARG A 37 6.75 -10.92 18.13
N PHE A 38 7.06 -11.98 17.39
CA PHE A 38 7.90 -11.92 16.19
C PHE A 38 7.11 -12.02 14.88
N SER A 39 5.77 -12.10 14.94
CA SER A 39 4.93 -12.31 13.76
C SER A 39 5.15 -11.28 12.66
N ILE A 40 5.25 -10.01 13.04
CA ILE A 40 5.52 -8.90 12.10
C ILE A 40 6.86 -9.09 11.41
N VAL A 41 7.90 -9.42 12.18
CA VAL A 41 9.26 -9.58 11.66
C VAL A 41 9.29 -10.75 10.67
N PHE A 42 8.77 -11.91 11.05
CA PHE A 42 8.74 -13.08 10.16
C PHE A 42 7.94 -12.83 8.89
N TYR A 43 6.78 -12.16 8.98
CA TYR A 43 5.99 -11.86 7.80
C TYR A 43 6.68 -10.87 6.88
N SER A 44 7.24 -9.78 7.43
CA SER A 44 8.04 -8.83 6.66
C SER A 44 9.22 -9.52 5.98
N PHE A 45 9.95 -10.38 6.70
CA PHE A 45 11.04 -11.17 6.15
C PHE A 45 10.57 -12.10 5.02
N PHE A 46 9.45 -12.80 5.20
CA PHE A 46 8.89 -13.70 4.20
C PHE A 46 8.55 -12.95 2.90
N VAL A 47 7.80 -11.84 2.99
CA VAL A 47 7.41 -11.08 1.80
C VAL A 47 8.62 -10.45 1.11
N SER A 48 9.60 -9.98 1.88
CA SER A 48 10.87 -9.49 1.33
C SER A 48 11.70 -10.57 0.67
N TYR A 49 11.69 -11.78 1.23
CA TYR A 49 12.36 -12.95 0.65
C TYR A 49 11.76 -13.30 -0.71
N VAL A 50 10.43 -13.29 -0.80
CA VAL A 50 9.73 -13.40 -2.09
C VAL A 50 10.10 -12.25 -3.03
N SER A 51 10.19 -11.01 -2.54
CA SER A 51 10.62 -9.86 -3.35
C SER A 51 12.05 -10.00 -3.89
N LEU A 52 12.97 -10.55 -3.10
CA LEU A 52 14.34 -10.79 -3.53
C LEU A 52 14.38 -11.73 -4.74
N LEU A 53 13.56 -12.78 -4.70
CA LEU A 53 13.47 -13.81 -5.73
C LEU A 53 12.64 -13.41 -6.95
N TYR A 54 11.65 -12.54 -6.75
CA TYR A 54 10.69 -12.18 -7.79
C TYR A 54 11.33 -11.28 -8.85
N LEU A 55 11.46 -11.81 -10.07
CA LEU A 55 11.81 -11.04 -11.26
C LEU A 55 10.52 -10.55 -11.95
N PRO A 56 10.26 -9.23 -11.98
CA PRO A 56 9.07 -8.69 -12.60
C PRO A 56 9.17 -8.69 -14.13
N ALA A 57 8.05 -8.61 -14.83
CA ALA A 57 8.02 -8.33 -16.26
C ALA A 57 8.60 -6.93 -16.57
N GLU A 58 9.12 -6.75 -17.79
CA GLU A 58 9.81 -5.53 -18.26
C GLU A 58 8.97 -4.25 -18.10
N GLU A 59 7.65 -4.38 -18.23
CA GLU A 59 6.74 -3.24 -18.15
C GLU A 59 6.59 -2.68 -16.72
N MET A 60 6.93 -3.48 -15.70
CA MET A 60 6.75 -3.14 -14.28
C MET A 60 7.85 -2.22 -13.74
N ASP A 61 7.49 -1.40 -12.75
CA ASP A 61 8.36 -0.36 -12.18
C ASP A 61 9.69 -0.92 -11.65
N LYS A 62 9.67 -2.08 -10.97
CA LYS A 62 10.89 -2.73 -10.46
C LYS A 62 11.90 -3.09 -11.53
N MET A 63 11.50 -3.47 -12.75
CA MET A 63 12.48 -3.78 -13.80
C MET A 63 13.23 -2.51 -14.22
N ARG A 64 12.52 -1.38 -14.35
CA ARG A 64 13.14 -0.08 -14.65
C ARG A 64 14.10 0.37 -13.56
N HIS A 65 13.79 0.09 -12.30
CA HIS A 65 14.70 0.38 -11.18
C HIS A 65 15.89 -0.58 -11.13
N ILE A 66 15.75 -1.81 -11.61
CA ILE A 66 16.87 -2.74 -11.82
C ILE A 66 17.81 -2.16 -12.88
N GLU A 67 17.28 -1.72 -14.02
CA GLU A 67 18.07 -1.11 -15.10
C GLU A 67 18.78 0.16 -14.64
N PHE A 68 18.05 1.05 -13.94
CA PHE A 68 18.62 2.26 -13.35
C PHE A 68 19.71 1.93 -12.32
N TYR A 69 19.53 0.89 -11.51
CA TYR A 69 20.56 0.45 -10.57
C TYR A 69 21.85 0.03 -11.29
N GLU A 70 21.74 -0.72 -12.40
CA GLU A 70 22.91 -1.13 -13.19
C GLU A 70 23.58 0.06 -13.89
N SER A 71 22.81 1.06 -14.36
CA SER A 71 23.37 2.26 -14.99
C SER A 71 24.16 3.16 -14.04
N LEU A 72 23.98 3.01 -12.72
CA LEU A 72 24.72 3.77 -11.70
C LEU A 72 26.09 3.18 -11.37
N LYS A 73 26.44 2.01 -11.93
CA LYS A 73 27.74 1.38 -11.68
C LYS A 73 28.87 2.23 -12.24
N GLY A 74 29.74 2.69 -11.36
CA GLY A 74 30.87 3.57 -11.72
C GLY A 74 30.51 5.06 -11.82
N GLU A 75 29.27 5.44 -11.49
CA GLU A 75 28.82 6.83 -11.49
C GLU A 75 29.40 7.59 -10.28
N SER A 76 29.80 8.85 -10.50
CA SER A 76 30.29 9.70 -9.40
C SER A 76 29.14 10.33 -8.60
N LEU A 77 29.36 10.59 -7.30
CA LEU A 77 28.36 11.23 -6.44
C LEU A 77 27.90 12.60 -6.97
N ILE A 78 28.83 13.39 -7.55
CA ILE A 78 28.52 14.72 -8.08
C ILE A 78 27.60 14.60 -9.30
N SER A 79 27.94 13.72 -10.24
CA SER A 79 27.14 13.50 -11.45
C SER A 79 25.74 12.96 -11.09
N TRP A 80 25.67 12.02 -10.15
CA TRP A 80 24.40 11.54 -9.62
C TRP A 80 23.57 12.65 -8.95
N LEU A 81 24.18 13.54 -8.16
CA LEU A 81 23.47 14.66 -7.53
C LEU A 81 22.91 15.64 -8.55
N ILE A 82 23.67 15.95 -9.62
CA ILE A 82 23.21 16.81 -10.72
C ILE A 82 22.00 16.14 -11.40
N PHE A 83 22.14 14.87 -11.79
CA PHE A 83 21.04 14.10 -12.36
C PHE A 83 19.80 14.11 -11.47
N GLN A 84 19.96 13.90 -10.16
CA GLN A 84 18.84 13.87 -9.21
C GLN A 84 18.12 15.21 -9.13
N LEU A 85 18.85 16.32 -9.07
CA LEU A 85 18.27 17.66 -9.01
C LEU A 85 17.52 18.02 -10.30
N ASP A 86 17.99 17.53 -11.44
CA ASP A 86 17.42 17.83 -12.75
C ASP A 86 16.21 16.96 -13.09
N THR A 87 16.17 15.70 -12.60
CA THR A 87 15.22 14.70 -13.13
C THR A 87 14.18 14.19 -12.14
N SER A 88 14.44 14.21 -10.82
CA SER A 88 13.52 13.54 -9.89
C SER A 88 13.52 14.08 -8.47
N PRO A 89 12.33 14.38 -7.90
CA PRO A 89 12.20 14.70 -6.48
C PRO A 89 12.32 13.46 -5.55
N ASP A 90 12.45 12.25 -6.10
CA ASP A 90 12.38 10.98 -5.36
C ASP A 90 13.74 10.57 -4.75
N PHE A 91 14.29 11.47 -3.93
CA PHE A 91 15.67 11.41 -3.43
C PHE A 91 15.98 10.15 -2.61
N LEU A 92 15.15 9.77 -1.64
CA LEU A 92 15.47 8.71 -0.69
C LEU A 92 15.54 7.32 -1.32
N PHE A 93 14.69 7.07 -2.31
CA PHE A 93 14.71 5.81 -3.04
C PHE A 93 15.95 5.74 -3.94
N ASN A 94 16.21 6.81 -4.70
CA ASN A 94 17.31 6.87 -5.65
C ASN A 94 18.68 6.83 -4.96
N ILE A 95 18.84 7.49 -3.80
CA ILE A 95 20.10 7.43 -3.06
C ILE A 95 20.37 6.02 -2.51
N THR A 96 19.32 5.27 -2.18
CA THR A 96 19.45 3.87 -1.74
C THR A 96 19.96 3.00 -2.88
N LEU A 97 19.43 3.19 -4.10
CA LEU A 97 19.93 2.50 -5.30
C LEU A 97 21.38 2.89 -5.62
N PHE A 98 21.71 4.18 -5.55
CA PHE A 98 23.05 4.69 -5.79
C PHE A 98 24.07 4.09 -4.82
N ILE A 99 23.81 4.16 -3.51
CA ILE A 99 24.68 3.57 -2.48
C ILE A 99 24.83 2.06 -2.70
N GLY A 100 23.74 1.37 -3.03
CA GLY A 100 23.81 -0.05 -3.33
C GLY A 100 24.69 -0.36 -4.54
N SER A 101 24.58 0.45 -5.60
CA SER A 101 25.27 0.26 -6.88
C SER A 101 26.78 0.51 -6.78
N ILE A 102 27.18 1.61 -6.15
CA ILE A 102 28.61 1.95 -5.97
C ILE A 102 29.36 0.97 -5.05
N ASN A 103 28.63 0.28 -4.15
CA ASN A 103 29.20 -0.73 -3.25
C ASN A 103 29.02 -2.17 -3.76
N ASP A 104 28.54 -2.36 -5.00
CA ASP A 104 28.29 -3.65 -5.64
C ASP A 104 27.40 -4.61 -4.81
N ILE A 105 26.44 -4.05 -4.06
CA ILE A 105 25.48 -4.83 -3.27
C ILE A 105 24.46 -5.45 -4.21
N LYS A 106 24.41 -6.79 -4.34
CA LYS A 106 23.42 -7.48 -5.20
C LYS A 106 22.04 -6.81 -5.12
N LYS A 107 21.51 -6.31 -6.24
CA LYS A 107 20.25 -5.54 -6.33
C LYS A 107 19.06 -6.17 -5.60
N GLY A 108 18.97 -7.50 -5.59
CA GLY A 108 17.96 -8.25 -4.84
C GLY A 108 17.93 -7.90 -3.34
N TYR A 109 19.08 -7.65 -2.70
CA TYR A 109 19.14 -7.25 -1.30
C TYR A 109 18.64 -5.82 -1.05
N ILE A 110 18.81 -4.91 -2.01
CA ILE A 110 18.27 -3.55 -1.91
C ILE A 110 16.74 -3.60 -1.93
N PHE A 111 16.17 -4.37 -2.86
CA PHE A 111 14.73 -4.55 -2.95
C PHE A 111 14.15 -5.34 -1.78
N PHE A 112 14.87 -6.34 -1.29
CA PHE A 112 14.55 -7.02 -0.03
C PHE A 112 14.38 -6.03 1.12
N LEU A 113 15.35 -5.13 1.31
CA LEU A 113 15.34 -4.13 2.39
C LEU A 113 14.16 -3.17 2.25
N ILE A 114 13.91 -2.67 1.03
CA ILE A 114 12.80 -1.76 0.74
C ILE A 114 11.45 -2.42 1.01
N THR A 115 11.24 -3.64 0.51
CA THR A 115 10.02 -4.41 0.79
C THR A 115 9.88 -4.69 2.30
N PHE A 116 11.00 -4.93 3.00
CA PHE A 116 10.99 -5.26 4.43
C PHE A 116 10.47 -4.09 5.23
N ILE A 117 11.07 -2.91 5.00
CA ILE A 117 10.67 -1.66 5.66
C ILE A 117 9.20 -1.36 5.36
N THR A 118 8.80 -1.45 4.08
CA THR A 118 7.42 -1.21 3.64
C THR A 118 6.41 -2.04 4.41
N ILE A 119 6.55 -3.37 4.41
CA ILE A 119 5.62 -4.28 5.08
C ILE A 119 5.70 -4.14 6.61
N PHE A 120 6.91 -3.99 7.14
CA PHE A 120 7.15 -3.85 8.58
C PHE A 120 6.43 -2.63 9.16
N LEU A 121 6.54 -1.47 8.51
CA LEU A 121 5.90 -0.24 8.98
C LEU A 121 4.37 -0.38 9.01
N VAL A 122 3.78 -0.91 7.95
CA VAL A 122 2.33 -1.09 7.84
C VAL A 122 1.81 -2.10 8.86
N LEU A 123 2.49 -3.25 9.03
CA LEU A 123 2.13 -4.24 10.05
C LEU A 123 2.36 -3.73 11.49
N LYS A 124 3.34 -2.86 11.71
CA LYS A 124 3.56 -2.25 13.02
C LYS A 124 2.39 -1.36 13.43
N VAL A 125 1.85 -0.56 12.51
CA VAL A 125 0.60 0.18 12.74
C VAL A 125 -0.53 -0.76 13.11
N PHE A 126 -0.71 -1.83 12.33
CA PHE A 126 -1.76 -2.82 12.59
C PHE A 126 -1.63 -3.45 13.96
N SER A 127 -0.43 -3.88 14.34
CA SER A 127 -0.18 -4.51 15.64
C SER A 127 -0.53 -3.56 16.78
N HIS A 128 -0.03 -2.32 16.75
CA HIS A 128 -0.34 -1.32 17.78
C HIS A 128 -1.85 -1.06 17.89
N PHE A 129 -2.51 -0.85 16.74
CA PHE A 129 -3.95 -0.60 16.71
C PHE A 129 -4.75 -1.81 17.22
N SER A 130 -4.36 -3.01 16.79
CA SER A 130 -5.07 -4.24 17.13
C SER A 130 -4.94 -4.62 18.60
N VAL A 131 -3.90 -4.19 19.31
CA VAL A 131 -3.79 -4.40 20.77
C VAL A 131 -4.86 -3.60 21.51
N ASN A 132 -5.13 -2.38 21.06
CA ASN A 132 -6.06 -1.47 21.72
C ASN A 132 -7.53 -1.83 21.45
N TYR A 133 -7.85 -2.31 20.24
CA TYR A 133 -9.26 -2.53 19.82
C TYR A 133 -9.70 -4.00 19.77
N LEU A 134 -8.77 -4.97 19.83
CA LEU A 134 -9.06 -6.38 19.52
C LEU A 134 -8.49 -7.36 20.54
N ARG A 135 -8.33 -6.93 21.79
CA ARG A 135 -7.68 -7.74 22.84
C ARG A 135 -8.39 -9.08 23.09
N ASN A 136 -9.71 -9.17 22.84
CA ASN A 136 -10.55 -10.35 23.13
C ASN A 136 -11.61 -10.65 22.05
N SER A 137 -11.44 -10.26 20.78
CA SER A 137 -12.49 -10.53 19.78
C SER A 137 -12.46 -11.97 19.27
N SER A 138 -13.63 -12.61 19.20
CA SER A 138 -13.83 -13.96 18.62
C SER A 138 -13.47 -14.04 17.12
N TYR A 139 -13.28 -12.89 16.47
CA TYR A 139 -13.02 -12.74 15.05
C TYR A 139 -11.63 -12.14 14.73
N SER A 140 -10.70 -12.20 15.68
CA SER A 140 -9.33 -11.69 15.52
C SER A 140 -8.59 -12.29 14.32
N VAL A 141 -8.80 -13.58 14.02
CA VAL A 141 -8.21 -14.26 12.85
C VAL A 141 -8.68 -13.62 11.55
N PHE A 142 -9.98 -13.40 11.39
CA PHE A 142 -10.55 -12.80 10.18
C PHE A 142 -10.06 -11.37 9.96
N ILE A 143 -9.81 -10.62 11.03
CA ILE A 143 -9.22 -9.28 10.92
C ILE A 143 -7.75 -9.36 10.49
N GLY A 144 -6.99 -10.31 11.02
CA GLY A 144 -5.62 -10.57 10.57
C GLY A 144 -5.60 -10.85 9.07
N LEU A 145 -6.47 -11.74 8.59
CA LEU A 145 -6.60 -12.06 7.16
C LEU A 145 -7.06 -10.86 6.34
N LEU A 146 -8.06 -10.11 6.81
CA LEU A 146 -8.53 -8.90 6.15
C LEU A 146 -7.40 -7.89 5.97
N PHE A 147 -6.57 -7.69 7.00
CA PHE A 147 -5.41 -6.81 6.92
C PHE A 147 -4.36 -7.34 5.95
N LEU A 148 -4.06 -8.63 5.99
CA LEU A 148 -3.08 -9.24 5.09
C LEU A 148 -3.51 -9.18 3.62
N PHE A 149 -4.80 -9.33 3.32
CA PHE A 149 -5.32 -9.17 1.95
C PHE A 149 -5.51 -7.71 1.53
N SER A 150 -5.37 -6.75 2.44
CA SER A 150 -5.40 -5.33 2.08
C SER A 150 -4.12 -4.87 1.35
N PHE A 151 -3.02 -5.61 1.51
CA PHE A 151 -1.80 -5.36 0.76
C PHE A 151 -1.99 -5.64 -0.73
N SER A 152 -1.54 -4.71 -1.56
CA SER A 152 -1.34 -5.00 -2.98
C SER A 152 0.03 -5.64 -3.17
N TYR A 153 0.06 -6.97 -3.21
CA TYR A 153 1.31 -7.73 -3.36
C TYR A 153 2.04 -7.41 -4.66
N ILE A 154 1.31 -7.10 -5.73
CA ILE A 154 1.94 -6.63 -6.96
C ILE A 154 2.73 -5.33 -6.70
N ASP A 155 2.12 -4.34 -6.06
CA ASP A 155 2.80 -3.07 -5.79
C ASP A 155 3.89 -3.18 -4.72
N VAL A 156 3.76 -4.11 -3.78
CA VAL A 156 4.79 -4.37 -2.75
C VAL A 156 6.03 -5.02 -3.36
N LEU A 157 5.83 -5.92 -4.32
CA LEU A 157 6.90 -6.70 -4.96
C LEU A 157 7.48 -6.04 -6.20
N SER A 158 6.71 -5.19 -6.89
CA SER A 158 7.12 -4.52 -8.13
C SER A 158 6.99 -3.00 -8.12
N GLY A 159 6.00 -2.41 -7.42
CA GLY A 159 5.76 -0.97 -7.30
C GLY A 159 6.46 -0.30 -6.10
N MET A 160 7.70 -0.68 -5.83
CA MET A 160 8.35 -0.54 -4.51
C MET A 160 8.55 0.90 -4.04
N ARG A 161 8.79 1.86 -4.94
CA ARG A 161 9.03 3.26 -4.56
C ARG A 161 7.76 3.90 -3.98
N TYR A 162 6.63 3.75 -4.68
CA TYR A 162 5.35 4.31 -4.23
C TYR A 162 4.90 3.65 -2.92
N THR A 163 5.01 2.31 -2.82
CA THR A 163 4.56 1.59 -1.63
C THR A 163 5.43 1.86 -0.40
N LEU A 164 6.75 2.07 -0.57
CA LEU A 164 7.62 2.53 0.51
C LEU A 164 7.18 3.92 1.01
N ALA A 165 7.02 4.89 0.10
CA ALA A 165 6.55 6.23 0.44
C ALA A 165 5.19 6.18 1.15
N LEU A 166 4.27 5.36 0.64
CA LEU A 166 2.95 5.14 1.20
C LEU A 166 3.01 4.58 2.63
N SER A 167 3.90 3.62 2.90
CA SER A 167 4.08 3.03 4.22
C SER A 167 4.58 4.05 5.25
N LEU A 168 5.47 4.96 4.85
CA LEU A 168 5.96 6.05 5.68
C LEU A 168 4.86 7.06 5.99
N VAL A 169 4.08 7.48 4.98
CA VAL A 169 2.93 8.37 5.17
C VAL A 169 1.86 7.70 6.04
N PHE A 170 1.61 6.41 5.85
CA PHE A 170 0.63 5.66 6.63
C PHE A 170 1.03 5.56 8.11
N TYR A 171 2.32 5.29 8.37
CA TYR A 171 2.87 5.28 9.72
C TYR A 171 2.85 6.68 10.36
N GLY A 172 3.14 7.72 9.58
CA GLY A 172 2.99 9.12 9.99
C GLY A 172 1.55 9.44 10.36
N PHE A 173 0.59 9.14 9.48
CA PHE A 173 -0.84 9.34 9.68
C PHE A 173 -1.33 8.69 10.98
N TYR A 174 -0.88 7.47 11.29
CA TYR A 174 -1.16 6.79 12.55
C TYR A 174 -0.68 7.60 13.77
N PHE A 175 0.60 8.00 13.80
CA PHE A 175 1.12 8.78 14.92
C PHE A 175 0.48 10.16 15.06
N GLY A 176 0.14 10.81 13.95
CA GLY A 176 -0.47 12.14 13.95
C GLY A 176 -1.93 12.12 14.40
N THR A 177 -2.73 11.23 13.80
CA THR A 177 -4.18 11.20 14.02
C THR A 177 -4.57 10.43 15.27
N ILE A 178 -3.88 9.32 15.56
CA ILE A 178 -4.28 8.38 16.62
C ILE A 178 -3.45 8.57 17.88
N GLU A 179 -2.12 8.65 17.77
CA GLU A 179 -1.27 8.84 18.96
C GLU A 179 -1.01 10.31 19.32
N ASN A 180 -1.40 11.26 18.46
CA ASN A 180 -1.16 12.70 18.62
C ASN A 180 0.33 13.06 18.91
N LYS A 181 1.26 12.40 18.22
CA LYS A 181 2.72 12.60 18.37
C LYS A 181 3.29 13.32 17.16
N LYS A 182 4.11 14.36 17.40
CA LYS A 182 4.79 15.18 16.37
C LYS A 182 5.69 14.42 15.38
N ARG A 183 6.03 13.15 15.66
CA ARG A 183 6.81 12.28 14.76
C ARG A 183 6.16 12.11 13.38
N TYR A 184 4.86 12.34 13.26
CA TYR A 184 4.16 12.30 11.98
C TYR A 184 4.72 13.27 10.94
N LEU A 185 5.19 14.46 11.33
CA LEU A 185 5.79 15.44 10.40
C LEU A 185 7.00 14.86 9.68
N PHE A 186 7.92 14.30 10.46
CA PHE A 186 9.15 13.70 9.96
C PHE A 186 8.85 12.51 9.04
N LEU A 187 7.96 11.60 9.45
CA LEU A 187 7.59 10.43 8.65
C LEU A 187 6.89 10.81 7.34
N SER A 188 5.97 11.79 7.38
CA SER A 188 5.31 12.30 6.18
C SER A 188 6.29 12.98 5.23
N LEU A 189 7.25 13.76 5.74
CA LEU A 189 8.30 14.36 4.93
C LEU A 189 9.17 13.29 4.26
N LEU A 190 9.61 12.27 5.01
CA LEU A 190 10.33 11.13 4.42
C LEU A 190 9.52 10.44 3.32
N GLY A 191 8.21 10.29 3.52
CA GLY A 191 7.31 9.79 2.48
C GLY A 191 7.39 10.62 1.19
N VAL A 192 7.26 11.94 1.28
CA VAL A 192 7.33 12.84 0.11
C VAL A 192 8.71 12.80 -0.57
N PHE A 193 9.79 12.76 0.20
CA PHE A 193 11.16 12.62 -0.36
C PHE A 193 11.46 11.21 -0.91
N THR A 194 10.67 10.20 -0.55
CA THR A 194 10.74 8.88 -1.17
C THR A 194 10.00 8.86 -2.48
N HIS A 195 8.82 9.48 -2.52
CA HIS A 195 8.06 9.63 -3.75
C HIS A 195 7.11 10.82 -3.72
N PHE A 196 7.33 11.81 -4.57
CA PHE A 196 6.62 13.09 -4.49
C PHE A 196 5.09 12.97 -4.59
N SER A 197 4.56 11.98 -5.32
CA SER A 197 3.11 11.87 -5.50
C SER A 197 2.33 11.63 -4.19
N VAL A 198 2.98 11.16 -3.12
CA VAL A 198 2.30 11.01 -1.82
C VAL A 198 2.07 12.34 -1.09
N LEU A 199 2.59 13.46 -1.61
CA LEU A 199 2.38 14.80 -1.05
C LEU A 199 0.89 15.11 -0.86
N PHE A 200 0.04 14.73 -1.81
CA PHE A 200 -1.39 14.98 -1.66
C PHE A 200 -2.01 14.20 -0.50
N LEU A 201 -1.60 12.94 -0.27
CA LEU A 201 -2.04 12.18 0.90
C LEU A 201 -1.60 12.85 2.21
N VAL A 202 -0.40 13.42 2.21
CA VAL A 202 0.14 14.18 3.34
C VAL A 202 -0.71 15.45 3.58
N LEU A 203 -1.05 16.20 2.53
CA LEU A 203 -1.92 17.38 2.62
C LEU A 203 -3.32 17.02 3.15
N VAL A 204 -3.93 15.95 2.64
CA VAL A 204 -5.22 15.45 3.15
C VAL A 204 -5.08 15.03 4.61
N SER A 205 -4.00 14.35 4.98
CA SER A 205 -3.72 14.00 6.38
C SER A 205 -3.60 15.25 7.27
N PHE A 206 -2.95 16.31 6.81
CA PHE A 206 -2.83 17.58 7.55
C PHE A 206 -4.12 18.36 7.67
N SER A 207 -5.01 18.25 6.68
CA SER A 207 -6.31 18.92 6.71
C SER A 207 -7.12 18.53 7.96
N CYS A 208 -6.84 17.36 8.57
CA CYS A 208 -7.46 16.93 9.82
C CYS A 208 -7.31 17.92 10.99
N LEU A 209 -6.21 18.68 11.03
CA LEU A 209 -5.96 19.69 12.07
C LEU A 209 -7.01 20.82 12.02
N PHE A 210 -7.48 21.15 10.82
CA PHE A 210 -8.44 22.22 10.57
C PHE A 210 -9.89 21.71 10.56
N ILE A 211 -10.09 20.44 10.19
CA ILE A 211 -11.41 19.83 9.96
C ILE A 211 -12.06 19.30 11.24
N SER A 212 -11.33 19.27 12.35
CA SER A 212 -11.88 18.96 13.68
C SER A 212 -13.16 19.76 13.99
N LYS A 213 -13.25 21.01 13.49
CA LYS A 213 -14.39 21.94 13.68
C LYS A 213 -15.55 21.76 12.68
N ILE A 214 -15.38 21.01 11.59
CA ILE A 214 -16.40 20.84 10.56
C ILE A 214 -17.32 19.67 10.91
N ASP A 215 -18.64 19.88 10.80
CA ASP A 215 -19.62 18.83 11.06
C ASP A 215 -19.50 17.67 10.07
N VAL A 216 -19.62 16.44 10.58
CA VAL A 216 -19.57 15.21 9.77
C VAL A 216 -20.59 15.25 8.62
N SER A 217 -21.80 15.76 8.86
CA SER A 217 -22.84 15.87 7.82
C SER A 217 -22.42 16.75 6.64
N LYS A 218 -21.66 17.83 6.88
CA LYS A 218 -21.15 18.71 5.83
C LYS A 218 -20.07 18.00 5.01
N LEU A 219 -19.21 17.22 5.66
CA LEU A 219 -18.22 16.39 4.98
C LEU A 219 -18.85 15.29 4.13
N LYS A 220 -19.91 14.64 4.65
CA LYS A 220 -20.70 13.66 3.87
C LYS A 220 -21.34 14.31 2.64
N LEU A 221 -21.88 15.52 2.78
CA LEU A 221 -22.40 16.28 1.64
C LEU A 221 -21.29 16.61 0.63
N PHE A 222 -20.11 17.01 1.09
CA PHE A 222 -18.94 17.24 0.24
C PHE A 222 -18.50 15.97 -0.51
N LEU A 223 -18.54 14.81 0.16
CA LEU A 223 -18.31 13.51 -0.48
C LEU A 223 -19.36 13.22 -1.57
N LEU A 224 -20.65 13.52 -1.35
CA LEU A 224 -21.65 13.38 -2.41
C LEU A 224 -21.35 14.31 -3.60
N PHE A 225 -21.03 15.57 -3.34
CA PHE A 225 -20.68 16.51 -4.40
C PHE A 225 -19.44 16.10 -5.19
N SER A 226 -18.48 15.42 -4.56
CA SER A 226 -17.28 14.94 -5.25
C SER A 226 -17.57 13.91 -6.35
N PHE A 227 -18.73 13.26 -6.36
CA PHE A 227 -19.12 12.39 -7.48
C PHE A 227 -19.36 13.15 -8.78
N LEU A 228 -19.56 14.47 -8.73
CA LEU A 228 -19.65 15.30 -9.94
C LEU A 228 -18.35 15.26 -10.76
N PHE A 229 -17.20 14.92 -10.15
CA PHE A 229 -15.95 14.73 -10.88
C PHE A 229 -16.01 13.57 -11.89
N TYR A 230 -16.91 12.59 -11.68
CA TYR A 230 -17.16 11.51 -12.65
C TYR A 230 -17.71 12.03 -13.99
N LEU A 231 -18.38 13.19 -13.96
CA LEU A 231 -18.96 13.81 -15.15
C LEU A 231 -17.94 14.64 -15.94
N ILE A 232 -16.73 14.83 -15.42
CA ILE A 232 -15.70 15.64 -16.08
C ILE A 232 -14.80 14.72 -16.91
N PRO A 233 -14.78 14.89 -18.25
CA PRO A 233 -13.85 14.19 -19.13
C PRO A 233 -12.39 14.42 -18.71
N GLN A 234 -11.56 13.40 -18.88
CA GLN A 234 -10.12 13.48 -18.60
C GLN A 234 -9.44 14.65 -19.35
N ILE A 235 -9.82 14.88 -20.61
CA ILE A 235 -9.28 15.95 -21.45
C ILE A 235 -9.51 17.33 -20.82
N ASP A 236 -10.70 17.58 -20.25
CA ASP A 236 -11.03 18.87 -19.65
C ASP A 236 -10.19 19.13 -18.39
N PHE A 237 -9.93 18.10 -17.59
CA PHE A 237 -9.01 18.20 -16.46
C PHE A 237 -7.59 18.56 -16.89
N LEU A 238 -7.12 17.99 -18.00
CA LEU A 238 -5.79 18.26 -18.52
C LEU A 238 -5.64 19.69 -19.02
N LEU A 239 -6.67 20.23 -19.67
CA LEU A 239 -6.71 21.63 -20.07
C LEU A 239 -6.61 22.57 -18.86
N VAL A 240 -7.24 22.22 -17.74
CA VAL A 240 -7.08 22.98 -16.48
C VAL A 240 -5.63 22.95 -16.01
N PHE A 241 -4.98 21.78 -15.95
CA PHE A 241 -3.57 21.68 -15.52
C PHE A 241 -2.61 22.42 -16.46
N LYS A 242 -2.85 22.36 -17.77
CA LYS A 242 -2.08 23.10 -18.79
C LYS A 242 -2.17 24.61 -18.57
N ASN A 243 -3.35 25.12 -18.23
CA ASN A 243 -3.55 26.54 -17.93
C ASN A 243 -2.84 27.01 -16.64
N PHE A 244 -2.46 26.09 -15.74
CA PHE A 244 -1.67 26.40 -14.54
C PHE A 244 -0.15 26.41 -14.79
N GLY A 245 0.31 26.25 -16.04
CA GLY A 245 1.73 26.36 -16.40
C GLY A 245 2.57 25.14 -15.99
N LEU A 246 1.94 23.96 -15.92
CA LEU A 246 2.58 22.71 -15.53
C LEU A 246 3.14 21.91 -16.73
N ASN A 247 3.22 22.55 -17.91
CA ASN A 247 3.34 21.93 -19.24
C ASN A 247 4.39 20.81 -19.36
N ASP A 248 5.69 21.04 -19.15
CA ASP A 248 6.68 20.09 -19.69
C ASP A 248 6.78 18.73 -18.97
N ALA A 249 6.67 18.71 -17.64
CA ALA A 249 6.80 17.47 -16.86
C ALA A 249 5.46 16.73 -16.65
N LEU A 250 4.35 17.47 -16.64
CA LEU A 250 3.03 16.87 -16.58
C LEU A 250 2.56 16.41 -17.95
N ASP A 251 2.82 17.13 -19.04
CA ASP A 251 2.43 16.69 -20.39
C ASP A 251 3.08 15.35 -20.75
N GLN A 252 4.38 15.14 -20.47
CA GLN A 252 5.04 13.84 -20.69
C GLN A 252 4.44 12.69 -19.84
N LYS A 253 4.05 12.98 -18.59
CA LYS A 253 3.41 11.97 -17.72
C LYS A 253 1.98 11.71 -18.16
N VAL A 254 1.27 12.75 -18.56
CA VAL A 254 -0.10 12.70 -19.06
C VAL A 254 -0.15 11.94 -20.37
N ASP A 255 0.74 12.22 -21.32
CA ASP A 255 0.87 11.48 -22.57
C ASP A 255 1.24 10.01 -22.32
N ALA A 256 2.07 9.73 -21.32
CA ALA A 256 2.34 8.36 -20.90
C ALA A 256 1.12 7.66 -20.26
N TYR A 257 0.19 8.40 -19.64
CA TYR A 257 -1.03 7.85 -19.06
C TYR A 257 -2.15 7.70 -20.09
N ILE A 258 -2.42 8.73 -20.89
CA ILE A 258 -3.41 8.71 -21.99
C ILE A 258 -2.97 7.73 -23.07
N GLY A 259 -1.68 7.71 -23.45
CA GLY A 259 -1.15 6.81 -24.48
C GLY A 259 -1.24 5.34 -24.09
N LYS A 260 -1.07 5.02 -22.80
CA LYS A 260 -1.31 3.66 -22.28
C LYS A 260 -2.80 3.32 -22.19
N GLU A 261 -3.65 4.29 -21.87
CA GLU A 261 -5.11 4.10 -21.82
C GLU A 261 -5.73 3.95 -23.22
N LEU A 262 -5.20 4.61 -24.24
CA LEU A 262 -5.59 4.44 -25.66
C LEU A 262 -5.07 3.11 -26.24
N GLN A 263 -3.93 2.59 -25.76
CA GLN A 263 -3.44 1.26 -26.13
C GLN A 263 -4.22 0.11 -25.48
N LEU A 264 -5.08 0.39 -24.50
CA LEU A 264 -6.05 -0.56 -23.93
C LEU A 264 -7.28 -0.77 -24.82
N ASP A 265 -7.19 -0.52 -26.14
CA ASP A 265 -8.16 -1.00 -27.14
C ASP A 265 -8.23 -2.55 -27.25
N LEU A 266 -7.44 -3.27 -26.43
CA LEU A 266 -7.60 -4.69 -26.11
C LEU A 266 -8.72 -4.96 -25.05
N GLY A 267 -9.36 -3.91 -24.52
CA GLY A 267 -10.18 -3.90 -23.30
C GLY A 267 -11.66 -4.29 -23.43
N ASN A 268 -12.13 -4.82 -24.56
CA ASN A 268 -13.54 -5.23 -24.72
C ASN A 268 -13.85 -6.66 -24.24
N SER A 269 -13.00 -7.25 -23.40
CA SER A 269 -13.29 -8.57 -22.82
C SER A 269 -14.08 -8.45 -21.53
N PHE A 270 -15.06 -9.33 -21.33
CA PHE A 270 -15.79 -9.45 -20.05
C PHE A 270 -14.84 -9.57 -18.85
N GLY A 271 -13.71 -10.26 -19.01
CA GLY A 271 -12.70 -10.43 -17.98
C GLY A 271 -12.09 -9.11 -17.49
N TYR A 272 -11.81 -8.17 -18.40
CA TYR A 272 -11.27 -6.86 -18.04
C TYR A 272 -12.27 -6.06 -17.18
N TYR A 273 -13.52 -5.93 -17.65
CA TYR A 273 -14.57 -5.24 -16.88
C TYR A 273 -14.84 -5.89 -15.52
N PHE A 274 -14.78 -7.23 -15.45
CA PHE A 274 -14.92 -7.95 -14.20
C PHE A 274 -13.79 -7.65 -13.21
N ILE A 275 -12.53 -7.60 -13.68
CA ILE A 275 -11.38 -7.23 -12.86
C ILE A 275 -11.52 -5.79 -12.37
N GLU A 276 -11.87 -4.84 -13.23
CA GLU A 276 -12.05 -3.43 -12.85
C GLU A 276 -13.20 -3.23 -11.84
N LEU A 277 -14.33 -3.93 -12.04
CA LEU A 277 -15.44 -3.91 -11.08
C LEU A 277 -14.99 -4.45 -9.72
N THR A 278 -14.32 -5.60 -9.69
CA THR A 278 -13.90 -6.25 -8.44
C THR A 278 -12.84 -5.45 -7.68
N LYS A 279 -11.98 -4.70 -8.39
CA LYS A 279 -11.02 -3.77 -7.78
C LYS A 279 -11.70 -2.62 -7.03
N ASN A 280 -12.86 -2.16 -7.49
CA ASN A 280 -13.48 -0.91 -7.02
C ASN A 280 -14.78 -1.09 -6.20
N ILE A 281 -15.46 -2.24 -6.30
CA ILE A 281 -16.77 -2.47 -5.65
C ILE A 281 -16.76 -2.26 -4.13
N TRP A 282 -15.66 -2.63 -3.46
CA TRP A 282 -15.53 -2.45 -2.02
C TRP A 282 -15.48 -0.98 -1.60
N VAL A 283 -15.07 -0.07 -2.49
CA VAL A 283 -15.02 1.38 -2.23
C VAL A 283 -16.42 1.93 -2.11
N TYR A 284 -17.31 1.56 -3.05
CA TYR A 284 -18.71 1.96 -2.98
C TYR A 284 -19.38 1.40 -1.72
N PHE A 285 -19.06 0.16 -1.34
CA PHE A 285 -19.55 -0.41 -0.09
C PHE A 285 -19.03 0.35 1.14
N LEU A 286 -17.74 0.74 1.15
CA LEU A 286 -17.16 1.60 2.19
C LEU A 286 -17.85 2.96 2.26
N ILE A 287 -18.16 3.58 1.12
CA ILE A 287 -18.90 4.86 1.06
C ILE A 287 -20.27 4.70 1.71
N ILE A 288 -21.04 3.66 1.36
CA ILE A 288 -22.34 3.38 1.98
C ILE A 288 -22.18 3.26 3.51
N LEU A 289 -21.19 2.51 3.99
CA LEU A 289 -20.93 2.36 5.43
C LEU A 289 -20.62 3.69 6.10
N VAL A 290 -19.81 4.54 5.46
CA VAL A 290 -19.49 5.88 5.95
C VAL A 290 -20.76 6.73 6.08
N PHE A 291 -21.70 6.65 5.13
CA PHE A 291 -22.99 7.35 5.24
C PHE A 291 -23.84 6.82 6.38
N LEU A 292 -23.91 5.50 6.55
CA LEU A 292 -24.69 4.84 7.60
C LEU A 292 -24.08 4.99 9.01
N ASP A 293 -22.78 5.27 9.10
CA ASP A 293 -22.11 5.45 10.38
C ASP A 293 -22.55 6.75 11.06
N SER A 294 -23.09 6.60 12.27
CA SER A 294 -23.58 7.66 13.12
C SER A 294 -22.51 8.19 14.09
N SER A 295 -21.24 7.77 13.96
CA SER A 295 -20.14 8.23 14.81
C SER A 295 -19.95 9.74 14.73
N LYS A 296 -20.51 10.46 15.72
CA LYS A 296 -20.47 11.92 15.77
C LYS A 296 -19.05 12.40 16.09
N ASN A 297 -18.52 13.26 15.23
CA ASN A 297 -17.29 14.05 15.43
C ASN A 297 -15.97 13.31 15.70
N ASN A 298 -15.86 12.02 15.36
CA ASN A 298 -14.57 11.33 15.38
C ASN A 298 -13.64 11.84 14.27
N VAL A 299 -12.46 12.36 14.62
CA VAL A 299 -11.45 12.87 13.66
C VAL A 299 -11.06 11.81 12.64
N PHE A 300 -10.91 10.55 13.06
CA PHE A 300 -10.57 9.45 12.15
C PHE A 300 -11.67 9.21 11.10
N HIS A 301 -12.95 9.24 11.51
CA HIS A 301 -14.08 9.13 10.58
C HIS A 301 -14.12 10.29 9.58
N LYS A 302 -13.86 11.52 10.04
CA LYS A 302 -13.73 12.70 9.17
C LYS A 302 -12.62 12.51 8.14
N ASN A 303 -11.46 11.98 8.55
CA ASN A 303 -10.35 11.70 7.64
C ASN A 303 -10.72 10.65 6.58
N VAL A 304 -11.42 9.58 6.95
CA VAL A 304 -11.90 8.58 5.98
C VAL A 304 -12.79 9.24 4.92
N ILE A 305 -13.72 10.11 5.33
CA ILE A 305 -14.57 10.87 4.39
C ILE A 305 -13.72 11.70 3.44
N LEU A 306 -12.73 12.44 3.96
CA LEU A 306 -11.86 13.30 3.14
C LEU A 306 -11.01 12.51 2.15
N PHE A 307 -10.45 11.37 2.56
CA PHE A 307 -9.72 10.50 1.64
C PHE A 307 -10.62 9.97 0.52
N LEU A 308 -11.86 9.60 0.83
CA LEU A 308 -12.82 9.17 -0.19
C LEU A 308 -13.21 10.33 -1.13
N THR A 309 -13.40 11.54 -0.59
CA THR A 309 -13.67 12.72 -1.40
C THR A 309 -12.49 13.04 -2.32
N PHE A 310 -11.28 12.98 -1.78
CA PHE A 310 -10.05 13.20 -2.53
C PHE A 310 -9.86 12.14 -3.63
N LEU A 311 -10.17 10.86 -3.36
CA LEU A 311 -10.13 9.82 -4.38
C LEU A 311 -11.05 10.12 -5.55
N ASN A 312 -12.27 10.61 -5.30
CA ASN A 312 -13.22 10.92 -6.36
C ASN A 312 -12.73 12.01 -7.33
N PHE A 313 -11.82 12.90 -6.90
CA PHE A 313 -11.19 13.87 -7.79
C PHE A 313 -10.34 13.21 -8.90
N PHE A 314 -9.74 12.05 -8.61
CA PHE A 314 -8.90 11.31 -9.55
C PHE A 314 -9.64 10.21 -10.29
N ILE A 315 -10.97 10.11 -10.17
CA ILE A 315 -11.72 9.01 -10.80
C ILE A 315 -11.57 8.99 -12.33
N SER A 316 -11.38 10.16 -12.95
CA SER A 316 -11.10 10.31 -14.39
C SER A 316 -9.64 9.98 -14.77
N PHE A 317 -8.80 9.61 -13.79
CA PHE A 317 -7.40 9.21 -13.96
C PHE A 317 -7.15 7.85 -13.26
N PRO A 318 -7.60 6.72 -13.84
CA PRO A 318 -7.56 5.39 -13.22
C PRO A 318 -6.22 5.01 -12.58
N LEU A 319 -5.09 5.27 -13.25
CA LEU A 319 -3.77 4.93 -12.71
C LEU A 319 -3.40 5.75 -11.46
N VAL A 320 -3.84 7.01 -11.38
CA VAL A 320 -3.63 7.86 -10.21
C VAL A 320 -4.61 7.48 -9.09
N TYR A 321 -5.86 7.21 -9.46
CA TYR A 321 -6.89 6.69 -8.56
C TYR A 321 -6.44 5.41 -7.85
N ASP A 322 -5.99 4.41 -8.60
CA ASP A 322 -5.57 3.10 -8.08
C ASP A 322 -4.41 3.20 -7.08
N ARG A 323 -3.46 4.11 -7.32
CA ARG A 323 -2.35 4.36 -6.40
C ARG A 323 -2.86 4.85 -5.05
N TYR A 324 -3.68 5.90 -5.03
CA TYR A 324 -4.23 6.43 -3.78
C TYR A 324 -5.22 5.47 -3.12
N LEU A 325 -5.86 4.62 -3.90
CA LEU A 325 -6.77 3.60 -3.41
C LEU A 325 -6.07 2.60 -2.46
N LEU A 326 -4.77 2.34 -2.67
CA LEU A 326 -3.95 1.53 -1.75
C LEU A 326 -3.95 2.10 -0.33
N PHE A 327 -3.87 3.42 -0.18
CA PHE A 327 -3.92 4.07 1.13
C PHE A 327 -5.27 3.84 1.81
N VAL A 328 -6.34 3.97 1.04
CA VAL A 328 -7.71 3.83 1.53
C VAL A 328 -8.01 2.38 1.90
N LYS A 329 -7.41 1.37 1.24
CA LYS A 329 -7.49 -0.03 1.67
C LYS A 329 -6.96 -0.20 3.10
N TYR A 330 -5.80 0.37 3.42
CA TYR A 330 -5.25 0.30 4.78
C TYR A 330 -6.18 0.96 5.79
N ILE A 331 -6.62 2.19 5.53
CA ILE A 331 -7.53 2.94 6.43
C ILE A 331 -8.89 2.23 6.57
N CYS A 332 -9.39 1.59 5.53
CA CYS A 332 -10.66 0.86 5.53
C CYS A 332 -10.69 -0.21 6.63
N VAL A 333 -9.61 -0.99 6.78
CA VAL A 333 -9.53 -2.01 7.83
C VAL A 333 -9.68 -1.37 9.21
N PHE A 334 -8.97 -0.27 9.48
CA PHE A 334 -9.06 0.46 10.75
C PHE A 334 -10.41 1.12 10.98
N TYR A 335 -11.07 1.57 9.90
CA TYR A 335 -12.41 2.13 9.95
C TYR A 335 -13.45 1.09 10.36
N ILE A 336 -13.44 -0.09 9.74
CA ILE A 336 -14.31 -1.20 10.12
C ILE A 336 -14.11 -1.55 11.60
N LEU A 337 -12.87 -1.50 12.09
CA LEU A 337 -12.55 -1.82 13.49
C LEU A 337 -13.02 -0.78 14.50
N THR A 338 -13.02 0.51 14.16
CA THR A 338 -13.36 1.61 15.08
C THR A 338 -14.82 2.05 14.99
N SER A 339 -15.52 1.72 13.91
CA SER A 339 -16.91 2.12 13.78
C SER A 339 -17.78 1.45 14.83
N ASN A 340 -18.64 2.27 15.44
CA ASN A 340 -19.55 1.95 16.54
C ASN A 340 -21.03 1.99 16.11
N SER A 341 -21.32 2.09 14.80
CA SER A 341 -22.71 2.23 14.35
C SER A 341 -23.54 0.98 14.65
N ASN A 342 -24.85 1.14 14.86
CA ASN A 342 -25.77 0.02 15.09
C ASN A 342 -25.80 -0.97 13.91
N PHE A 343 -25.40 -0.55 12.70
CA PHE A 343 -25.21 -1.44 11.55
C PHE A 343 -24.03 -2.41 11.77
N PHE A 344 -23.00 -1.98 12.50
CA PHE A 344 -21.91 -2.83 12.98
C PHE A 344 -22.30 -3.69 14.20
N SER A 345 -23.57 -3.73 14.64
CA SER A 345 -24.03 -4.78 15.57
C SER A 345 -23.76 -6.19 15.02
N ARG A 346 -23.69 -6.34 13.69
CA ARG A 346 -23.18 -7.53 12.97
C ARG A 346 -21.80 -7.28 12.36
N LYS A 347 -20.88 -6.72 13.13
CA LYS A 347 -19.49 -6.37 12.70
C LYS A 347 -18.81 -7.47 11.90
N ILE A 348 -19.04 -8.73 12.30
CA ILE A 348 -18.51 -9.92 11.64
C ILE A 348 -18.98 -10.06 10.18
N ASN A 349 -20.22 -9.71 9.86
CA ASN A 349 -20.74 -9.77 8.49
C ASN A 349 -20.04 -8.75 7.61
N VAL A 350 -19.82 -7.53 8.12
CA VAL A 350 -19.08 -6.50 7.39
C VAL A 350 -17.64 -6.97 7.14
N ILE A 351 -16.99 -7.56 8.14
CA ILE A 351 -15.64 -8.14 7.99
C ILE A 351 -15.64 -9.20 6.88
N PHE A 352 -16.62 -10.12 6.86
CA PHE A 352 -16.70 -11.15 5.82
C PHE A 352 -16.91 -10.57 4.42
N ILE A 353 -17.73 -9.53 4.26
CA ILE A 353 -17.94 -8.87 2.96
C ILE A 353 -16.63 -8.27 2.45
N PHE A 354 -15.90 -7.51 3.29
CA PHE A 354 -14.60 -6.96 2.86
C PHE A 354 -13.54 -8.04 2.67
N LEU A 355 -13.55 -9.09 3.49
CA LEU A 355 -12.63 -10.22 3.32
C LEU A 355 -12.85 -10.89 1.96
N PHE A 356 -14.11 -11.07 1.55
CA PHE A 356 -14.47 -11.59 0.23
C PHE A 356 -13.92 -10.69 -0.89
N PHE A 357 -14.17 -9.37 -0.83
CA PHE A 357 -13.63 -8.45 -1.85
C PHE A 357 -12.11 -8.45 -1.90
N TYR A 358 -11.43 -8.40 -0.76
CA TYR A 358 -9.96 -8.36 -0.72
C TYR A 358 -9.35 -9.70 -1.12
N MET A 359 -10.01 -10.82 -0.84
CA MET A 359 -9.59 -12.12 -1.33
C MET A 359 -9.66 -12.19 -2.87
N ILE A 360 -10.72 -11.67 -3.49
CA ILE A 360 -10.80 -11.61 -4.97
C ILE A 360 -9.68 -10.75 -5.54
N ILE A 361 -9.43 -9.57 -4.97
CA ILE A 361 -8.33 -8.69 -5.39
C ILE A 361 -6.98 -9.39 -5.24
N PHE A 362 -6.78 -10.10 -4.13
CA PHE A 362 -5.57 -10.89 -3.90
C PHE A 362 -5.39 -11.99 -4.96
N MET A 363 -6.45 -12.72 -5.31
CA MET A 363 -6.39 -13.73 -6.37
C MET A 363 -6.07 -13.12 -7.73
N ASN A 364 -6.64 -11.95 -8.06
CA ASN A 364 -6.30 -11.23 -9.29
C ASN A 364 -4.81 -10.84 -9.31
N ASN A 365 -4.24 -10.37 -8.20
CA ASN A 365 -2.82 -10.07 -8.11
C ASN A 365 -1.95 -11.31 -8.35
N LEU A 366 -2.33 -12.47 -7.80
CA LEU A 366 -1.61 -13.72 -8.06
C LEU A 366 -1.65 -14.12 -9.55
N ILE A 367 -2.80 -13.95 -10.20
CA ILE A 367 -2.96 -14.25 -11.65
C ILE A 367 -2.06 -13.35 -12.50
N VAL A 368 -1.97 -12.06 -12.17
CA VAL A 368 -1.14 -11.09 -12.89
C VAL A 368 0.35 -11.36 -12.67
N MET A 369 0.73 -11.75 -11.46
CA MET A 369 2.13 -12.03 -11.10
C MET A 369 2.59 -13.45 -11.44
N ARG A 370 1.71 -14.30 -12.01
CA ARG A 370 1.94 -15.74 -12.15
C ARG A 370 3.24 -16.08 -12.87
N ASP A 371 3.60 -15.31 -13.90
CA ASP A 371 4.75 -15.63 -14.76
C ASP A 371 6.05 -15.39 -13.98
N GLY A 372 6.21 -14.23 -13.34
CA GLY A 372 7.36 -13.95 -12.46
C GLY A 372 7.35 -14.77 -11.16
N MET A 373 6.18 -15.24 -10.70
CA MET A 373 6.07 -16.12 -9.53
C MET A 373 6.42 -17.58 -9.84
N SER A 374 6.30 -18.01 -11.09
CA SER A 374 6.60 -19.37 -11.50
C SER A 374 8.06 -19.72 -11.19
N GLU A 375 9.00 -18.83 -11.48
CA GLU A 375 10.43 -19.00 -11.17
C GLU A 375 10.68 -19.07 -9.65
N VAL A 376 9.93 -18.29 -8.87
CA VAL A 376 10.04 -18.27 -7.41
C VAL A 376 9.59 -19.61 -6.80
N PHE A 377 8.45 -20.15 -7.24
CA PHE A 377 7.84 -21.32 -6.62
C PHE A 377 8.30 -22.65 -7.23
N PHE A 378 8.63 -22.72 -8.52
CA PHE A 378 8.99 -23.99 -9.17
C PHE A 378 10.48 -24.34 -9.04
N ASN A 379 11.36 -23.39 -8.75
CA ASN A 379 12.74 -23.71 -8.39
C ASN A 379 12.84 -24.04 -6.89
N ILE A 380 13.05 -25.31 -6.57
CA ILE A 380 13.09 -25.78 -5.18
C ILE A 380 14.27 -25.19 -4.39
N GLU A 381 15.36 -24.79 -5.06
CA GLU A 381 16.51 -24.18 -4.39
C GLU A 381 16.12 -22.84 -3.75
N ASN A 382 15.21 -22.09 -4.38
CA ASN A 382 14.66 -20.84 -3.87
C ASN A 382 13.88 -21.04 -2.57
N TRP A 383 13.48 -22.27 -2.22
CA TRP A 383 12.69 -22.51 -1.02
C TRP A 383 13.53 -22.49 0.26
N PHE A 384 14.84 -22.66 0.17
CA PHE A 384 15.73 -22.79 1.31
C PHE A 384 16.56 -21.53 1.52
N LEU A 385 16.57 -21.03 2.76
CA LEU A 385 17.23 -19.76 3.11
C LEU A 385 18.73 -19.78 2.77
N PHE A 386 19.41 -20.92 2.94
CA PHE A 386 20.86 -21.03 2.79
C PHE A 386 21.34 -20.82 1.35
N ASN A 387 20.51 -21.14 0.35
CA ASN A 387 20.88 -21.01 -1.07
C ASN A 387 20.96 -19.56 -1.54
N ILE A 388 20.39 -18.61 -0.81
CA ILE A 388 20.30 -17.19 -1.18
C ILE A 388 21.32 -16.33 -0.42
N LEU A 389 21.87 -16.85 0.68
CA LEU A 389 22.92 -16.19 1.47
C LEU A 389 24.32 -16.41 0.89
N ILE A 390 24.45 -17.30 -0.10
CA ILE A 390 25.65 -17.57 -0.91
C ILE A 390 25.49 -16.78 -2.22
#